data_AF-A0AAW4NRB2-F1
#
_entry.id   AF-A0AAW4NRB2-F1
#
_cell.length_a   1.000
_cell.length_b   1.000
_cell.length_c   1.000
_cell.angle_alpha   90.00
_cell.angle_beta   90.00
_cell.angle_gamma   90.00
#
_symmetry.space_group_name_H-M   'P 1'
#
loop_
_entity.id
_entity.type
_entity.pdbx_description
1 polymer ?
#
loop_
_entity_poly.entity_id
_entity_poly.type
_entity_poly.pdbx_seq_one_letter_code
_entity_poly.pdbx_strand_id
1 'polypeptide(L)'
;MKNEAYKSRMKTTGNSTERRGNTSKNSEIETYLRTHYAFRYNTVLGRTEYRSYKDAGSRFTKVGRYEINSLRRELDFDVGIVTSSDNLYSIIESSFSPRINPIQEYFKALPTVDASEVLRKIEIGQGAIANLASCVTVRNSEKWLPYLTKWLVAVVANAMDNRECRNHTCLVLTCLLYTS
;
A
#
# COMPACT_ATOMS: atom_id res chain seq x y z
N MET A 1 62.38 -35.39 27.49
CA MET A 1 61.44 -34.96 26.44
C MET A 1 60.90 -33.59 26.86
N LYS A 2 61.48 -32.48 26.37
CA LYS A 2 60.87 -31.45 25.48
C LYS A 2 59.47 -31.00 25.95
N ASN A 3 59.08 -29.74 26.20
CA ASN A 3 59.60 -28.37 25.98
C ASN A 3 58.82 -27.40 26.92
N GLU A 4 59.45 -26.40 27.54
CA GLU A 4 59.35 -24.94 27.27
C GLU A 4 57.92 -24.39 27.01
N ALA A 5 57.32 -23.57 27.90
CA ALA A 5 57.52 -22.12 28.12
C ALA A 5 56.39 -21.29 27.47
N TYR A 6 55.61 -20.55 28.28
CA TYR A 6 55.44 -19.09 28.14
C TYR A 6 54.62 -18.50 29.30
N LYS A 7 55.19 -17.51 29.98
CA LYS A 7 54.56 -16.61 30.94
C LYS A 7 53.53 -15.72 30.24
N SER A 8 52.44 -15.34 30.90
CA SER A 8 52.14 -13.93 31.25
C SER A 8 50.64 -13.68 31.47
N ARG A 9 50.31 -13.58 32.76
CA ARG A 9 49.34 -12.69 33.42
C ARG A 9 48.60 -11.69 32.51
N MET A 10 47.33 -11.94 32.20
CA MET A 10 46.41 -10.89 31.76
C MET A 10 45.86 -10.16 32.98
N LYS A 11 46.23 -8.88 33.14
CA LYS A 11 45.49 -7.91 33.94
C LYS A 11 44.33 -7.43 33.07
N THR A 12 43.11 -7.83 33.40
CA THR A 12 41.90 -7.26 32.80
C THR A 12 41.47 -6.08 33.66
N THR A 13 41.80 -4.87 33.22
CA THR A 13 41.17 -3.65 33.71
C THR A 13 40.85 -2.82 32.47
N GLY A 14 39.57 -2.76 32.13
CA GLY A 14 39.05 -2.00 31.00
C GLY A 14 37.58 -1.72 31.27
N ASN A 15 37.29 -0.46 31.56
CA ASN A 15 36.04 0.08 32.06
C ASN A 15 34.79 -0.42 31.33
N SER A 16 33.79 -0.71 32.15
CA SER A 16 32.38 -0.55 31.84
C SER A 16 32.11 0.82 31.20
N THR A 17 31.72 0.81 29.93
CA THR A 17 30.75 1.77 29.40
C THR A 17 29.71 0.97 28.62
N GLU A 18 28.48 1.09 29.09
CA GLU A 18 27.29 0.45 28.56
C GLU A 18 27.18 0.72 27.06
N ARG A 19 27.07 -0.36 26.28
CA ARG A 19 26.68 -0.31 24.88
C ARG A 19 25.24 0.21 24.79
N ARG A 20 25.03 1.52 24.85
CA ARG A 20 23.89 2.14 24.16
C ARG A 20 24.10 1.82 22.67
N GLY A 21 23.24 0.95 22.13
CA GLY A 21 23.38 0.41 20.79
C GLY A 21 23.61 1.52 19.76
N ASN A 22 24.75 1.46 19.08
CA ASN A 22 25.15 2.45 18.08
C ASN A 22 24.25 2.23 16.84
N THR A 23 23.10 2.90 16.79
CA THR A 23 22.21 2.88 15.64
C THR A 23 22.89 3.66 14.50
N SER A 24 22.76 3.16 13.27
CA SER A 24 23.34 3.86 12.11
C SER A 24 22.53 5.12 11.81
N LYS A 25 23.15 6.11 11.13
CA LYS A 25 22.43 7.29 10.65
C LYS A 25 21.17 6.92 9.84
N ASN A 26 21.24 5.88 9.01
CA ASN A 26 20.07 5.41 8.27
C ASN A 26 19.00 4.80 9.18
N SER A 27 19.39 4.09 10.24
CA SER A 27 18.44 3.60 11.25
C SER A 27 17.71 4.75 11.97
N GLU A 28 18.40 5.85 12.26
CA GLU A 28 17.80 7.05 12.86
C GLU A 28 16.83 7.73 11.88
N ILE A 29 17.24 7.89 10.61
CA ILE A 29 16.37 8.41 9.54
C ILE A 29 15.11 7.55 9.41
N GLU A 30 15.26 6.22 9.30
CA GLU A 30 14.12 5.30 9.20
C GLU A 30 13.19 5.39 10.42
N THR A 31 13.74 5.54 11.62
CA THR A 31 12.97 5.68 12.86
C THR A 31 12.15 6.96 12.85
N TYR A 32 12.75 8.09 12.45
CA TYR A 32 12.05 9.35 12.28
C TYR A 32 10.93 9.21 11.24
N LEU A 33 11.23 8.68 10.06
CA LEU A 33 10.27 8.52 8.99
C LEU A 33 9.08 7.64 9.40
N ARG A 34 9.31 6.50 10.08
CA ARG A 34 8.22 5.63 10.59
C ARG A 34 7.37 6.29 11.68
N THR A 35 7.96 7.19 12.46
CA THR A 35 7.28 7.87 13.57
C THR A 35 6.32 8.94 13.05
N HIS A 36 6.67 9.62 11.96
CA HIS A 36 5.90 10.76 11.45
C HIS A 36 5.03 10.45 10.23
N TYR A 37 5.36 9.39 9.48
CA TYR A 37 4.75 9.10 8.19
C TYR A 37 4.43 7.60 8.02
N ALA A 38 3.35 7.34 7.29
CA ALA A 38 3.07 6.03 6.72
C ALA A 38 3.56 6.02 5.27
N PHE A 39 4.51 5.14 4.96
CA PHE A 39 5.00 4.92 3.59
C PHE A 39 4.47 3.59 3.03
N ARG A 40 4.24 3.55 1.71
CA ARG A 40 3.92 2.33 0.98
C ARG A 40 4.40 2.40 -0.46
N TYR A 41 4.79 1.26 -1.02
CA TYR A 41 5.02 1.14 -2.45
C TYR A 41 3.75 0.65 -3.13
N ASN A 42 3.12 1.50 -3.92
CA ASN A 42 1.90 1.20 -4.67
C ASN A 42 2.25 0.29 -5.86
N THR A 43 1.86 -0.98 -5.80
CA THR A 43 2.20 -1.96 -6.84
C THR A 43 1.42 -1.76 -8.14
N VAL A 44 0.26 -1.10 -8.08
CA VAL A 44 -0.55 -0.80 -9.26
C VAL A 44 0.04 0.37 -10.05
N LEU A 45 0.52 1.40 -9.35
CA LEU A 45 1.10 2.60 -9.97
C LEU A 45 2.63 2.55 -10.11
N GLY A 46 3.28 1.53 -9.54
CA GLY A 46 4.74 1.34 -9.60
C GLY A 46 5.54 2.44 -8.92
N ARG A 47 5.04 3.02 -7.81
CA ARG A 47 5.67 4.18 -7.15
C ARG A 47 5.46 4.20 -5.64
N THR A 48 6.36 4.87 -4.93
CA THR A 48 6.19 5.11 -3.49
C THR A 48 5.23 6.27 -3.22
N GLU A 49 4.38 6.07 -2.23
CA GLU A 49 3.44 7.05 -1.72
C GLU A 49 3.57 7.15 -0.20
N TYR A 50 3.22 8.29 0.36
CA TYR A 50 3.30 8.54 1.78
C TYR A 50 2.10 9.33 2.31
N ARG A 51 1.95 9.33 3.62
CA ARG A 51 0.96 10.14 4.33
C ARG A 51 1.50 10.55 5.70
N SER A 52 1.26 11.78 6.12
CA SER A 52 1.59 12.23 7.48
C SER A 52 0.57 11.75 8.50
N TYR A 53 1.02 11.34 9.69
CA TYR A 53 0.11 11.06 10.81
C TYR A 53 -0.52 12.33 11.41
N LYS A 54 0.07 13.52 11.16
CA LYS A 54 -0.54 14.79 11.56
C LYS A 54 -1.88 15.04 10.85
N ASP A 55 -2.05 14.45 9.67
CA ASP A 55 -3.29 14.46 8.89
C ASP A 55 -3.70 13.03 8.53
N ALA A 56 -4.11 12.27 9.55
CA ALA A 56 -4.50 10.87 9.40
C ALA A 56 -5.70 10.66 8.45
N GLY A 57 -6.48 11.72 8.17
CA GLY A 57 -7.58 11.70 7.20
C GLY A 57 -7.14 11.89 5.75
N SER A 58 -5.92 12.39 5.51
CA SER A 58 -5.43 12.60 4.15
C SER A 58 -5.25 11.29 3.37
N ARG A 59 -5.29 11.41 2.04
CA ARG A 59 -4.96 10.32 1.12
C ARG A 59 -3.43 10.18 1.02
N PHE A 60 -2.98 8.98 0.67
CA PHE A 60 -1.60 8.78 0.26
C PHE A 60 -1.27 9.63 -0.98
N THR A 61 -0.14 10.32 -0.94
CA THR A 61 0.37 11.17 -2.03
C THR A 61 1.69 10.62 -2.56
N LYS A 62 1.98 10.88 -3.84
CA LYS A 62 3.24 10.45 -4.46
C LYS A 62 4.42 11.09 -3.74
N VAL A 63 5.46 10.30 -3.46
CA VAL A 63 6.75 10.85 -3.03
C VAL A 63 7.47 11.42 -4.25
N GLY A 64 7.48 12.74 -4.39
CA GLY A 64 8.17 13.47 -5.44
C GLY A 64 9.39 14.23 -4.91
N ARG A 65 10.02 15.00 -5.80
CA ARG A 65 11.20 15.81 -5.45
C ARG A 65 10.91 16.85 -4.37
N TYR A 66 9.72 17.44 -4.41
CA TYR A 66 9.30 18.44 -3.42
C TYR A 66 9.17 17.81 -2.03
N GLU A 67 8.55 16.64 -1.95
CA GLU A 67 8.36 15.88 -0.71
C GLU A 67 9.69 15.44 -0.14
N ILE A 68 10.61 14.91 -0.96
CA ILE A 68 11.97 14.53 -0.50
C ILE A 68 12.75 15.72 0.04
N ASN A 69 12.67 16.88 -0.63
CA ASN A 69 13.34 18.09 -0.13
C ASN A 69 12.72 18.58 1.19
N SER A 70 11.42 18.41 1.37
CA SER A 70 10.72 18.74 2.62
C SER A 70 11.18 17.81 3.75
N LEU A 71 11.17 16.49 3.51
CA LEU A 71 11.66 15.49 4.46
C LEU A 71 13.13 15.72 4.84
N ARG A 72 13.97 16.09 3.87
CA ARG A 72 15.37 16.45 4.12
C ARG A 72 15.49 17.66 5.05
N ARG A 73 14.70 18.71 4.84
CA ARG A 73 14.70 19.90 5.69
C ARG A 73 14.22 19.56 7.10
N GLU A 74 13.20 18.72 7.21
CA GLU A 74 12.65 18.27 8.49
C GLU A 74 13.66 17.44 9.29
N LEU A 75 14.35 16.48 8.67
CA LEU A 75 15.39 15.67 9.33
C LEU A 75 16.55 16.49 9.87
N ASP A 76 16.99 17.51 9.12
CA ASP A 76 18.06 18.42 9.54
C ASP A 76 17.58 19.31 10.71
N PHE A 77 16.35 19.82 10.64
CA PHE A 77 15.81 20.70 11.68
C PHE A 77 15.42 19.97 12.98
N ASP A 78 14.74 18.82 12.89
CA ASP A 78 14.19 18.12 14.05
C ASP A 78 15.21 17.17 14.71
N VAL A 79 16.09 16.56 13.91
CA VAL A 79 17.01 15.48 14.37
C VAL A 79 18.48 15.85 14.15
N GLY A 80 18.78 16.94 13.45
CA GLY A 80 20.16 17.33 13.14
C GLY A 80 20.86 16.42 12.12
N ILE A 81 20.09 15.64 11.35
CA ILE A 81 20.65 14.68 10.38
C ILE A 81 20.67 15.28 8.98
N VAL A 82 21.86 15.65 8.54
CA VAL A 82 22.11 16.03 7.14
C VAL A 82 22.24 14.77 6.27
N THR A 83 21.34 14.63 5.30
CA THR A 83 21.31 13.53 4.33
C THR A 83 21.13 14.04 2.90
N SER A 84 21.53 13.25 1.90
CA SER A 84 21.27 13.54 0.48
C SER A 84 19.85 13.10 0.08
N SER A 85 19.31 13.73 -0.97
CA SER A 85 18.04 13.32 -1.58
C SER A 85 18.12 11.88 -2.11
N ASP A 86 19.26 11.47 -2.69
CA ASP A 86 19.46 10.11 -3.20
C ASP A 86 19.44 9.06 -2.09
N ASN A 87 20.02 9.36 -0.92
CA ASN A 87 19.93 8.45 0.22
C ASN A 87 18.46 8.30 0.67
N LEU A 88 17.69 9.40 0.72
CA LEU A 88 16.26 9.33 1.04
C LEU A 88 15.46 8.53 0.02
N TYR A 89 15.70 8.73 -1.28
CA TYR A 89 15.10 7.89 -2.32
C TYR A 89 15.47 6.42 -2.13
N SER A 90 16.74 6.11 -1.91
CA SER A 90 17.21 4.73 -1.73
C SER A 90 16.55 4.03 -0.54
N ILE A 91 16.30 4.76 0.56
CA ILE A 91 15.58 4.23 1.72
C ILE A 91 14.10 4.07 1.37
N ILE A 92 13.44 5.13 0.90
CA ILE A 92 11.98 5.16 0.69
C ILE A 92 11.54 4.22 -0.44
N GLU A 93 12.36 3.99 -1.45
CA GLU A 93 12.09 3.07 -2.58
C GLU A 93 12.60 1.64 -2.32
N SER A 94 12.96 1.31 -1.07
CA SER A 94 13.37 -0.05 -0.65
C SER A 94 12.28 -0.78 0.14
N SER A 95 12.65 -1.92 0.73
CA SER A 95 11.83 -2.68 1.69
C SER A 95 11.40 -1.90 2.93
N PHE A 96 11.94 -0.70 3.15
CA PHE A 96 11.41 0.26 4.12
C PHE A 96 9.92 0.55 3.86
N SER A 97 9.53 0.70 2.58
CA SER A 97 8.16 0.93 2.15
C SER A 97 7.50 -0.39 1.76
N PRO A 98 6.53 -0.90 2.54
CA PRO A 98 5.87 -2.15 2.22
C PRO A 98 5.17 -2.08 0.86
N ARG A 99 5.30 -3.13 0.06
CA ARG A 99 4.60 -3.25 -1.23
C ARG A 99 3.14 -3.57 -0.98
N ILE A 100 2.25 -2.70 -1.43
CA ILE A 100 0.81 -2.79 -1.22
C ILE A 100 0.08 -2.64 -2.55
N ASN A 101 -0.90 -3.52 -2.78
CA ASN A 101 -1.91 -3.31 -3.82
C ASN A 101 -3.07 -2.52 -3.20
N PRO A 102 -3.21 -1.21 -3.48
CA PRO A 102 -4.23 -0.37 -2.83
C PRO A 102 -5.66 -0.79 -3.20
N ILE A 103 -5.86 -1.43 -4.36
CA ILE A 103 -7.18 -1.93 -4.78
C ILE A 103 -7.56 -3.12 -3.90
N GLN A 104 -6.63 -4.06 -3.68
CA GLN A 104 -6.87 -5.20 -2.80
C GLN A 104 -7.08 -4.80 -1.34
N GLU A 105 -6.29 -3.87 -0.84
CA GLU A 105 -6.48 -3.32 0.51
C GLU A 105 -7.86 -2.70 0.69
N TYR A 106 -8.32 -1.93 -0.31
CA TYR A 106 -9.66 -1.34 -0.28
C TYR A 106 -10.73 -2.42 -0.11
N PHE A 107 -10.72 -3.47 -0.95
CA PHE A 107 -11.71 -4.54 -0.87
C PHE A 107 -11.61 -5.36 0.43
N LYS A 108 -10.39 -5.58 0.96
CA LYS A 108 -10.19 -6.28 2.24
C LYS A 108 -10.65 -5.45 3.45
N ALA A 109 -10.63 -4.13 3.35
CA ALA A 109 -11.08 -3.22 4.40
C ALA A 109 -12.60 -3.02 4.42
N LEU A 110 -13.33 -3.52 3.41
CA LEU A 110 -14.79 -3.44 3.41
C LEU A 110 -15.37 -4.31 4.54
N PRO A 111 -16.49 -3.87 5.16
CA PRO A 111 -17.21 -4.69 6.13
C PRO A 111 -17.59 -6.04 5.53
N THR A 112 -17.46 -7.10 6.30
CA THR A 112 -17.98 -8.41 5.92
C THR A 112 -19.50 -8.35 5.94
N VAL A 113 -20.12 -8.77 4.83
CA VAL A 113 -21.57 -8.85 4.68
C VAL A 113 -21.92 -10.29 4.34
N ASP A 114 -23.03 -10.79 4.87
CA ASP A 114 -23.57 -12.09 4.45
C ASP A 114 -23.91 -12.05 2.96
N ALA A 115 -23.31 -12.95 2.19
CA ALA A 115 -23.52 -13.07 0.77
C ALA A 115 -25.00 -13.34 0.44
N SER A 116 -25.71 -14.09 1.29
CA SER A 116 -27.13 -14.41 1.09
C SER A 116 -27.99 -13.15 1.16
N GLU A 117 -27.70 -12.27 2.13
CA GLU A 117 -28.39 -10.99 2.26
C GLU A 117 -28.08 -10.03 1.10
N VAL A 118 -26.84 -10.02 0.60
CA VAL A 118 -26.48 -9.22 -0.59
C VAL A 118 -27.25 -9.70 -1.81
N LEU A 119 -27.30 -11.02 -2.05
CA LEU A 119 -28.03 -11.60 -3.17
C LEU A 119 -29.53 -11.31 -3.08
N ARG A 120 -30.13 -11.49 -1.90
CA ARG A 120 -31.54 -11.14 -1.65
C ARG A 120 -31.83 -9.67 -1.98
N LYS A 121 -30.98 -8.74 -1.53
CA LYS A 121 -31.12 -7.31 -1.84
C LYS A 121 -31.01 -7.01 -3.34
N ILE A 122 -30.18 -7.73 -4.07
CA ILE A 122 -30.09 -7.59 -5.53
C ILE A 122 -31.39 -8.07 -6.18
N GLU A 123 -31.91 -9.24 -5.78
CA GLU A 123 -33.15 -9.83 -6.33
C GLU A 123 -34.38 -8.94 -6.12
N ILE A 124 -34.52 -8.34 -4.93
CA ILE A 124 -35.65 -7.44 -4.63
C ILE A 124 -35.41 -5.98 -5.07
N GLY A 125 -34.32 -5.71 -5.79
CA GLY A 125 -34.02 -4.38 -6.33
C GLY A 125 -33.59 -3.33 -5.31
N GLN A 126 -33.11 -3.73 -4.13
CA GLN A 126 -32.73 -2.84 -3.02
C GLN A 126 -31.22 -2.80 -2.74
N GLY A 127 -30.39 -3.34 -3.65
CA GLY A 127 -28.94 -3.33 -3.57
C GLY A 127 -28.31 -2.18 -4.36
N ALA A 128 -27.08 -1.77 -3.99
CA ALA A 128 -26.33 -0.75 -4.74
C ALA A 128 -26.14 -1.12 -6.22
N ILE A 129 -25.95 -2.41 -6.53
CA ILE A 129 -25.83 -2.91 -7.91
C ILE A 129 -27.16 -2.79 -8.66
N ALA A 130 -28.29 -3.10 -8.01
CA ALA A 130 -29.61 -2.97 -8.61
C ALA A 130 -29.96 -1.50 -8.89
N ASN A 131 -29.63 -0.60 -7.96
CA ASN A 131 -29.78 0.84 -8.15
C ASN A 131 -28.89 1.37 -9.28
N LEU A 132 -27.66 0.86 -9.41
CA LEU A 132 -26.79 1.21 -10.54
C LEU A 132 -27.36 0.70 -11.87
N ALA A 133 -27.91 -0.53 -11.88
CA ALA A 133 -28.51 -1.12 -13.07
C ALA A 133 -29.73 -0.33 -13.56
N SER A 134 -30.55 0.19 -12.65
CA SER A 134 -31.77 0.93 -13.01
C SER A 134 -31.50 2.29 -13.65
N CYS A 135 -30.30 2.84 -13.51
CA CYS A 135 -29.88 4.07 -14.20
C CYS A 135 -29.70 3.90 -15.71
N VAL A 136 -29.75 2.66 -16.24
CA VAL A 136 -29.56 2.37 -17.66
C VAL A 136 -30.75 1.60 -18.22
N THR A 137 -31.44 2.17 -19.19
CA THR A 137 -32.47 1.47 -19.95
C THR A 137 -31.83 0.64 -21.05
N VAL A 138 -32.08 -0.67 -21.07
CA VAL A 138 -31.60 -1.58 -22.12
C VAL A 138 -32.75 -2.36 -22.74
N ARG A 139 -32.58 -2.83 -23.98
CA ARG A 139 -33.62 -3.63 -24.67
C ARG A 139 -33.91 -4.97 -23.98
N ASN A 140 -32.90 -5.58 -23.35
CA ASN A 140 -33.02 -6.87 -22.69
C ASN A 140 -32.88 -6.69 -21.17
N SER A 141 -33.86 -6.00 -20.58
CA SER A 141 -33.84 -5.59 -19.16
C SER A 141 -33.78 -6.77 -18.20
N GLU A 142 -34.42 -7.89 -18.53
CA GLU A 142 -34.44 -9.11 -17.72
C GLU A 142 -33.03 -9.69 -17.49
N LYS A 143 -32.13 -9.57 -18.49
CA LYS A 143 -30.76 -10.09 -18.39
C LYS A 143 -29.74 -9.07 -17.90
N TRP A 144 -30.12 -7.79 -17.84
CA TRP A 144 -29.21 -6.70 -17.53
C TRP A 144 -28.57 -6.82 -16.15
N LEU A 145 -29.41 -6.89 -15.11
CA LEU A 145 -28.94 -6.95 -13.73
C LEU A 145 -28.08 -8.20 -13.45
N PRO A 146 -28.46 -9.43 -13.91
CA PRO A 146 -27.60 -10.60 -13.79
C PRO A 146 -26.23 -10.44 -14.48
N TYR A 147 -26.20 -9.88 -15.70
CA TYR A 147 -24.95 -9.72 -16.45
C TYR A 147 -24.05 -8.63 -15.88
N LEU A 148 -24.61 -7.50 -15.45
CA LEU A 148 -23.87 -6.46 -14.77
C LEU A 148 -23.26 -6.99 -13.47
N THR A 149 -24.05 -7.71 -12.66
CA THR A 149 -23.58 -8.30 -11.40
C THR A 149 -22.43 -9.28 -11.65
N LYS A 150 -22.60 -10.21 -12.59
CA LYS A 150 -21.56 -11.18 -12.96
C LYS A 150 -20.28 -10.50 -13.43
N TRP A 151 -20.39 -9.46 -14.24
CA TRP A 151 -19.25 -8.70 -14.73
C TRP A 151 -18.52 -7.96 -13.60
N LEU A 152 -19.25 -7.28 -12.70
CA LEU A 152 -18.65 -6.60 -11.54
C LEU A 152 -17.92 -7.58 -10.62
N VAL A 153 -18.53 -8.73 -10.32
CA VAL A 153 -17.88 -9.79 -9.52
C VAL A 153 -16.61 -10.29 -10.20
N ALA A 154 -16.62 -10.49 -11.52
CA ALA A 154 -15.43 -10.89 -12.27
C ALA A 154 -14.32 -9.82 -12.26
N VAL A 155 -14.68 -8.54 -12.32
CA VAL A 155 -13.72 -7.41 -12.21
C VAL A 155 -13.04 -7.42 -10.85
N VAL A 156 -13.82 -7.52 -9.76
CA VAL A 156 -13.26 -7.55 -8.40
C VAL A 156 -12.42 -8.81 -8.19
N ALA A 157 -12.91 -9.99 -8.60
CA ALA A 157 -12.16 -11.24 -8.49
C ALA A 157 -10.81 -11.17 -9.21
N ASN A 158 -10.74 -10.56 -10.39
CA ASN A 158 -9.47 -10.34 -11.09
C ASN A 158 -8.56 -9.38 -10.30
N ALA A 159 -9.06 -8.25 -9.82
CA ALA A 159 -8.25 -7.33 -9.02
C ALA A 159 -7.69 -7.98 -7.73
N MET A 160 -8.37 -8.99 -7.20
CA MET A 160 -7.95 -9.76 -6.02
C MET A 160 -6.98 -10.91 -6.33
N ASP A 161 -6.88 -11.37 -7.58
CA ASP A 161 -5.96 -12.42 -7.99
C ASP A 161 -4.58 -11.81 -8.33
N ASN A 162 -3.53 -12.37 -7.74
CA ASN A 162 -2.14 -11.97 -8.01
C ASN A 162 -1.51 -12.78 -9.15
N ARG A 163 -2.21 -13.79 -9.67
CA ARG A 163 -1.81 -14.57 -10.85
C ARG A 163 -2.24 -13.79 -12.10
N GLU A 164 -1.66 -14.15 -13.25
CA GLU A 164 -1.90 -13.49 -14.55
C GLU A 164 -3.38 -13.15 -14.79
N CYS A 165 -3.65 -12.03 -15.47
CA CYS A 165 -4.98 -11.49 -15.72
C CYS A 165 -5.92 -12.53 -16.39
N ARG A 166 -6.95 -13.01 -15.68
CA ARG A 166 -7.90 -14.01 -16.19
C ARG A 166 -9.29 -13.48 -16.54
N ASN A 167 -9.53 -12.17 -16.45
CA ASN A 167 -10.84 -11.65 -16.84
C ASN A 167 -10.97 -11.68 -18.37
N HIS A 168 -11.55 -12.76 -18.87
CA HIS A 168 -11.95 -12.93 -20.27
C HIS A 168 -13.37 -12.40 -20.54
N THR A 169 -13.98 -11.66 -19.60
CA THR A 169 -15.36 -11.17 -19.71
C THR A 169 -15.39 -9.68 -19.98
N CYS A 170 -16.03 -9.30 -21.10
CA CYS A 170 -16.33 -7.90 -21.43
C CYS A 170 -17.85 -7.69 -21.39
N LEU A 171 -18.28 -6.57 -20.84
CA LEU A 171 -19.67 -6.11 -20.92
C LEU A 171 -19.75 -5.01 -21.98
N VAL A 172 -20.34 -5.32 -23.13
CA VAL A 172 -20.46 -4.38 -24.25
C VAL A 172 -21.86 -3.77 -24.27
N LEU A 173 -21.93 -2.45 -24.20
CA LEU A 173 -23.17 -1.69 -24.35
C LEU A 173 -23.18 -1.04 -25.74
N THR A 174 -24.22 -1.33 -26.53
CA THR A 174 -24.40 -0.74 -27.86
C THR A 174 -25.63 0.16 -27.86
N CYS A 175 -25.45 1.42 -28.24
CA CYS A 175 -26.56 2.33 -28.47
C CYS A 175 -27.08 2.12 -29.90
N LEU A 176 -28.38 1.86 -30.04
CA LEU A 176 -29.03 1.87 -31.34
C LEU A 176 -29.53 3.30 -31.58
N LEU A 177 -28.75 4.07 -32.36
CA LEU A 177 -29.24 5.31 -32.94
C LEU A 177 -30.28 4.91 -34.00
N TYR A 178 -31.56 5.01 -33.66
CA TYR A 178 -32.59 5.05 -34.69
C TYR A 178 -32.48 6.40 -35.38
N THR A 179 -31.94 6.40 -36.60
CA THR A 179 -32.25 7.47 -37.56
C THR A 179 -33.72 7.31 -37.92
N SER A 180 -34.52 8.29 -37.53
CA SER A 180 -35.94 8.40 -37.93
C SER A 180 -36.03 8.85 -39.38
#